data_AF-A0A6B2LAY4-F1
#
_entry.id   AF-A0A6B2LAY4-F1
#
_cell.length_a   1.000
_cell.length_b   1.000
_cell.length_c   1.000
_cell.angle_alpha   90.00
_cell.angle_beta   90.00
_cell.angle_gamma   90.00
#
_symmetry.space_group_name_H-M   'P 1'
#
loop_
_entity.id
_entity.type
_entity.pdbx_description
1 polymer ?
#
loop_
_entity_poly.entity_id
_entity_poly.type
_entity_poly.pdbx_seq_one_letter_code
_entity_poly.pdbx_strand_id
1 'polypeptide(L)'
;MLLSLFSTSLFSLRPSTLCDPFPIAFIKDDQKDYRSLQTFAEALPDVEHLSKPNSLANLPSQMLSMVGWVVDSVCTDGFSFKKISLEQYKNETAGVDSKQSKFSDPNHIFKVEYEEDHPSLEQWKEQKEKHGVTLGFHGSAFENFHSILRNGLDNFFRKETSLFGEGIYLSEDRDVAFSFLKFGRNSYKNTKFGDQVGCIVCGEVIKNPKHVRLSDEKKENSGGIHISEKSKLPKGYIVVENNKYVQIRYLLVYENFVSKTKKRNICEMVALVYAVLLIILIVLSNTSFLKYYLRYLD
;
A
#
# COMPACT_ATOMS: atom_id res chain seq x y z
N MET A 1 11.50 2.28 -2.59
CA MET A 1 10.22 2.16 -1.87
C MET A 1 9.73 3.52 -1.43
N LEU A 2 10.47 4.26 -0.61
CA LEU A 2 10.04 5.58 -0.10
C LEU A 2 9.59 6.55 -1.21
N LEU A 3 10.34 6.66 -2.31
CA LEU A 3 9.94 7.44 -3.50
C LEU A 3 8.62 6.96 -4.14
N SER A 4 8.37 5.65 -4.15
CA SER A 4 7.12 5.07 -4.64
C SER A 4 5.94 5.39 -3.72
N LEU A 5 6.13 5.29 -2.40
CA LEU A 5 5.10 5.65 -1.42
C LEU A 5 4.75 7.13 -1.52
N PHE A 6 5.78 8.00 -1.51
CA PHE A 6 5.63 9.44 -1.65
C PHE A 6 4.89 9.80 -2.94
N SER A 7 5.39 9.35 -4.10
CA SER A 7 4.77 9.67 -5.39
C SER A 7 3.32 9.16 -5.46
N THR A 8 3.06 7.93 -5.00
CA THR A 8 1.70 7.37 -5.03
C THR A 8 0.74 8.18 -4.15
N SER A 9 1.17 8.65 -2.98
CA SER A 9 0.36 9.52 -2.13
C SER A 9 0.07 10.88 -2.77
N LEU A 10 1.07 11.47 -3.44
CA LEU A 10 1.01 12.77 -4.09
C LEU A 10 0.11 12.77 -5.34
N PHE A 11 0.12 11.68 -6.11
CA PHE A 11 -0.72 11.50 -7.30
C PHE A 11 -2.06 10.80 -7.01
N SER A 12 -2.38 10.58 -5.74
CA SER A 12 -3.68 10.03 -5.35
C SER A 12 -4.82 11.01 -5.62
N LEU A 13 -6.07 10.54 -5.50
CA LEU A 13 -7.26 11.40 -5.60
C LEU A 13 -7.43 12.36 -4.40
N ARG A 14 -6.68 12.14 -3.31
CA ARG A 14 -6.81 12.89 -2.06
C ARG A 14 -5.42 13.24 -1.47
N PRO A 15 -4.56 13.93 -2.24
CA PRO A 15 -3.19 14.22 -1.79
C PRO A 15 -3.17 15.22 -0.62
N SER A 16 -4.23 16.03 -0.47
CA SER A 16 -4.46 16.90 0.69
C SER A 16 -4.42 16.16 2.03
N THR A 17 -4.83 14.90 2.00
CA THR A 17 -4.89 14.04 3.17
C THR A 17 -3.71 13.07 3.23
N LEU A 18 -3.35 12.46 2.11
CA LEU A 18 -2.46 11.29 2.09
C LEU A 18 -0.98 11.66 1.91
N CYS A 19 -0.70 12.79 1.27
CA CYS A 19 0.66 13.29 1.09
C CYS A 19 1.07 14.10 2.32
N ASP A 20 1.20 13.40 3.44
CA ASP A 20 1.61 13.92 4.72
C ASP A 20 2.64 12.98 5.36
N PRO A 21 3.80 13.47 5.84
CA PRO A 21 4.26 14.86 5.82
C PRO A 21 4.41 15.41 4.39
N PHE A 22 4.26 16.73 4.28
CA PHE A 22 4.38 17.49 3.03
C PHE A 22 5.68 18.31 3.02
N PRO A 23 6.42 18.37 1.90
CA PRO A 23 7.70 19.06 1.86
C PRO A 23 7.51 20.58 2.03
N ILE A 24 8.15 21.15 3.06
CA ILE A 24 8.01 22.56 3.43
C ILE A 24 8.39 23.54 2.30
N ALA A 25 9.31 23.13 1.42
CA ALA A 25 9.72 23.93 0.25
C ALA A 25 8.56 24.23 -0.74
N PHE A 26 7.44 23.52 -0.63
CA PHE A 26 6.26 23.68 -1.48
C PHE A 26 5.07 24.27 -0.69
N ILE A 27 5.31 24.85 0.48
CA ILE A 27 4.30 25.58 1.26
C ILE A 27 4.53 27.07 1.07
N LYS A 28 3.49 27.80 0.65
CA LYS A 28 3.51 29.25 0.45
C LYS A 28 2.28 29.84 1.14
N ASP A 29 2.46 30.82 2.02
CA ASP A 29 1.37 31.49 2.74
C ASP A 29 0.41 30.47 3.44
N ASP A 30 1.00 29.47 4.10
CA ASP A 30 0.31 28.33 4.73
C ASP A 30 -0.54 27.46 3.78
N GLN A 31 -0.39 27.63 2.47
CA GLN A 31 -1.03 26.81 1.44
C GLN A 31 -0.03 25.83 0.81
N LYS A 32 -0.43 24.55 0.75
CA LYS A 32 0.35 23.48 0.11
C LYS A 32 0.21 23.57 -1.42
N ASP A 33 1.31 23.80 -2.13
CA ASP A 33 1.36 23.88 -3.61
C ASP A 33 1.56 22.50 -4.23
N TYR A 34 0.47 21.71 -4.27
CA TYR A 34 0.47 20.37 -4.85
C TYR A 34 0.88 20.33 -6.31
N ARG A 35 0.50 21.35 -7.10
CA ARG A 35 0.74 21.39 -8.54
C ARG A 35 2.23 21.52 -8.83
N SER A 36 2.91 22.46 -8.17
CA SER A 36 4.36 22.62 -8.30
C SER A 36 5.09 21.37 -7.82
N LEU A 37 4.62 20.74 -6.72
CA LEU A 37 5.21 19.52 -6.20
C LEU A 37 5.04 18.33 -7.16
N GLN A 38 3.87 18.18 -7.79
CA GLN A 38 3.61 17.14 -8.78
C GLN A 38 4.51 17.29 -10.01
N THR A 39 4.60 18.50 -10.57
CA THR A 39 5.53 18.78 -11.68
C THR A 39 6.97 18.47 -11.31
N PHE A 40 7.38 18.81 -10.09
CA PHE A 40 8.71 18.49 -9.58
C PHE A 40 8.92 16.98 -9.44
N ALA A 41 7.93 16.26 -8.89
CA ALA A 41 8.00 14.82 -8.69
C ALA A 41 8.05 14.05 -10.02
N GLU A 42 7.37 14.51 -11.07
CA GLU A 42 7.48 13.95 -12.43
C GLU A 42 8.91 14.07 -13.01
N ALA A 43 9.60 15.15 -12.66
CA ALA A 43 10.97 15.41 -13.07
C ALA A 43 12.02 14.60 -12.29
N LEU A 44 11.68 13.98 -11.16
CA LEU A 44 12.61 13.15 -10.38
C LEU A 44 13.26 12.09 -11.27
N PRO A 45 14.58 11.85 -11.20
CA PRO A 45 15.19 10.73 -11.88
C PRO A 45 14.64 9.40 -11.35
N ASP A 46 14.76 8.32 -12.11
CA ASP A 46 14.40 6.98 -11.63
C ASP A 46 15.45 6.39 -10.68
N VAL A 47 15.09 5.29 -9.99
CA VAL A 47 15.98 4.65 -9.00
C VAL A 47 17.29 4.20 -9.64
N GLU A 48 17.26 3.72 -10.88
CA GLU A 48 18.46 3.23 -11.54
C GLU A 48 19.45 4.37 -11.77
N HIS A 49 18.97 5.52 -12.26
CA HIS A 49 19.77 6.73 -12.39
C HIS A 49 20.28 7.23 -11.03
N LEU A 50 19.42 7.31 -10.01
CA LEU A 50 19.82 7.74 -8.66
C LEU A 50 20.87 6.82 -8.02
N SER A 51 20.89 5.54 -8.40
CA SER A 51 21.84 4.55 -7.86
C SER A 51 23.21 4.57 -8.55
N LYS A 52 23.37 5.29 -9.67
CA LYS A 52 24.64 5.33 -10.41
C LYS A 52 25.65 6.22 -9.67
N PRO A 53 26.95 5.85 -9.65
CA PRO A 53 28.00 6.69 -9.09
C PRO A 53 27.95 8.12 -9.67
N ASN A 54 28.22 9.12 -8.82
CA ASN A 54 28.22 10.54 -9.17
C ASN A 54 26.90 11.14 -9.70
N SER A 55 25.84 10.34 -9.86
CA SER A 55 24.58 10.86 -10.43
C SER A 55 23.89 11.83 -9.50
N LEU A 56 23.96 11.59 -8.18
CA LEU A 56 23.45 12.52 -7.16
C LEU A 56 24.19 13.87 -7.16
N ALA A 57 25.50 13.88 -7.42
CA ALA A 57 26.31 15.10 -7.45
C ALA A 57 25.97 16.01 -8.65
N ASN A 58 25.42 15.43 -9.72
CA ASN A 58 25.01 16.14 -10.92
C ASN A 58 23.57 16.67 -10.85
N LEU A 59 22.83 16.35 -9.78
CA LEU A 59 21.46 16.84 -9.61
C LEU A 59 21.46 18.31 -9.17
N PRO A 60 20.47 19.11 -9.65
CA PRO A 60 20.23 20.43 -9.07
C PRO A 60 20.05 20.34 -7.55
N SER A 61 20.54 21.34 -6.81
CA SER A 61 20.50 21.34 -5.34
C SER A 61 19.10 21.12 -4.76
N GLN A 62 18.08 21.72 -5.36
CA GLN A 62 16.69 21.53 -4.96
C GLN A 62 16.21 20.08 -5.18
N MET A 63 16.62 19.44 -6.29
CA MET A 63 16.33 18.05 -6.61
C MET A 63 16.99 17.10 -5.61
N LEU A 64 18.26 17.35 -5.30
CA LEU A 64 19.00 16.58 -4.31
C LEU A 64 18.39 16.71 -2.91
N SER A 65 18.03 17.93 -2.50
CA SER A 65 17.36 18.19 -1.22
C SER A 65 16.02 17.47 -1.12
N MET A 66 15.22 17.48 -2.19
CA MET A 66 13.94 16.76 -2.21
C MET A 66 14.12 15.24 -2.17
N VAL A 67 15.06 14.70 -2.96
CA VAL A 67 15.38 13.27 -2.90
C VAL A 67 15.82 12.90 -1.48
N GLY A 68 16.73 13.67 -0.88
CA GLY A 68 17.17 13.52 0.50
C GLY A 68 16.00 13.55 1.48
N TRP A 69 15.11 14.53 1.38
CA TRP A 69 13.92 14.63 2.23
C TRP A 69 13.00 13.39 2.13
N VAL A 70 12.87 12.77 0.95
CA VAL A 70 12.08 11.54 0.81
C VAL A 70 12.82 10.31 1.30
N VAL A 71 14.14 10.19 1.07
CA VAL A 71 14.86 8.91 1.26
C VAL A 71 15.68 8.83 2.54
N ASP A 72 16.09 9.94 3.12
CA ASP A 72 16.89 10.00 4.35
C ASP A 72 15.99 9.97 5.59
N SER A 73 15.25 8.85 5.74
CA SER A 73 14.26 8.68 6.80
C SER A 73 14.85 8.70 8.22
N VAL A 74 16.16 8.48 8.36
CA VAL A 74 16.84 8.58 9.65
C VAL A 74 16.85 10.05 10.08
N CYS A 75 17.32 10.94 9.22
CA CYS A 75 17.36 12.36 9.51
C CYS A 75 15.96 13.01 9.54
N THR A 76 15.05 12.58 8.66
CA THR A 76 13.74 13.23 8.54
C THR A 76 12.68 12.70 9.50
N ASP A 77 12.73 11.41 9.86
CA ASP A 77 11.64 10.75 10.59
C ASP A 77 12.13 9.91 11.79
N GLY A 78 13.44 9.81 12.03
CA GLY A 78 14.00 9.05 13.15
C GLY A 78 13.86 7.53 13.00
N PHE A 79 13.83 7.01 11.76
CA PHE A 79 13.88 5.57 11.52
C PHE A 79 14.74 5.18 10.32
N SER A 80 15.41 4.05 10.42
CA SER A 80 16.07 3.36 9.31
C SER A 80 15.08 2.47 8.55
N PHE A 81 15.27 2.36 7.24
CA PHE A 81 14.37 1.63 6.35
C PHE A 81 15.15 0.68 5.44
N LYS A 82 15.12 -0.62 5.74
CA LYS A 82 16.01 -1.61 5.10
C LYS A 82 15.24 -2.75 4.46
N LYS A 83 15.60 -3.12 3.22
CA LYS A 83 15.09 -4.35 2.60
C LYS A 83 15.71 -5.58 3.27
N ILE A 84 14.89 -6.56 3.63
CA ILE A 84 15.33 -7.85 4.21
C ILE A 84 14.77 -9.04 3.40
N SER A 85 15.32 -10.23 3.64
CA SER A 85 14.83 -11.46 3.00
C SER A 85 13.59 -12.02 3.72
N LEU A 86 12.84 -12.87 3.01
CA LEU A 86 11.71 -13.61 3.59
C LEU A 86 12.15 -14.52 4.73
N GLU A 87 13.32 -15.16 4.61
CA GLU A 87 13.88 -16.01 5.66
C GLU A 87 14.22 -15.21 6.92
N GLN A 88 14.85 -14.04 6.76
CA GLN A 88 15.15 -13.17 7.89
C GLN A 88 13.87 -12.72 8.59
N TYR A 89 12.85 -12.32 7.84
CA TYR A 89 11.54 -11.95 8.38
C TYR A 89 10.89 -13.11 9.15
N LYS A 90 10.85 -14.32 8.56
CA LYS A 90 10.27 -15.52 9.20
C LYS A 90 11.02 -15.90 10.47
N ASN A 91 12.34 -15.73 10.51
CA ASN A 91 13.15 -15.99 11.70
C ASN A 91 12.88 -14.96 12.80
N GLU A 92 12.81 -13.67 12.46
CA GLU A 92 12.55 -12.58 13.42
C GLU A 92 11.10 -12.61 13.96
N THR A 93 10.16 -13.20 13.22
CA THR A 93 8.73 -13.32 13.59
C THR A 93 8.32 -14.74 13.95
N ALA A 94 9.30 -15.62 14.18
CA ALA A 94 9.08 -17.03 14.47
C ALA A 94 8.16 -17.23 15.68
N GLY A 95 7.20 -18.14 15.53
CA GLY A 95 6.20 -18.43 16.57
C GLY A 95 5.00 -17.48 16.59
N VAL A 96 5.04 -16.35 15.88
CA VAL A 96 3.92 -15.39 15.81
C VAL A 96 3.33 -15.33 14.39
N ASP A 97 4.15 -15.12 13.35
CA ASP A 97 3.74 -15.27 11.93
C ASP A 97 4.18 -16.63 11.38
N SER A 98 3.81 -17.70 12.10
CA SER A 98 4.24 -19.08 11.79
C SER A 98 3.32 -19.81 10.81
N LYS A 99 2.12 -19.27 10.57
CA LYS A 99 1.15 -19.88 9.65
C LYS A 99 1.55 -19.59 8.22
N GLN A 100 1.60 -20.63 7.40
CA GLN A 100 1.68 -20.45 5.96
C GLN A 100 0.44 -19.68 5.50
N SER A 101 0.66 -18.54 4.85
CA SER A 101 -0.42 -17.73 4.28
C SER A 101 -1.18 -18.51 3.23
N LYS A 102 -2.50 -18.37 3.19
CA LYS A 102 -3.34 -18.86 2.09
C LYS A 102 -3.11 -18.09 0.80
N PHE A 103 -2.61 -16.86 0.90
CA PHE A 103 -2.14 -16.03 -0.20
C PHE A 103 -0.65 -16.27 -0.48
N SER A 104 -0.11 -15.61 -1.51
CA SER A 104 1.33 -15.64 -1.80
C SER A 104 2.17 -14.98 -0.70
N ASP A 105 3.42 -15.41 -0.55
CA ASP A 105 4.40 -14.68 0.26
C ASP A 105 4.64 -13.26 -0.33
N PRO A 106 5.01 -12.26 0.50
CA PRO A 106 5.31 -10.92 0.02
C PRO A 106 6.52 -10.93 -0.94
N ASN A 107 6.43 -10.15 -2.02
CA ASN A 107 7.50 -10.03 -3.01
C ASN A 107 8.69 -9.23 -2.48
N HIS A 108 8.44 -8.26 -1.61
CA HIS A 108 9.49 -7.52 -0.91
C HIS A 108 9.11 -7.30 0.55
N ILE A 109 10.12 -7.30 1.41
CA ILE A 109 9.95 -7.01 2.83
C ILE A 109 10.92 -5.92 3.21
N PHE A 110 10.42 -4.90 3.90
CA PHE A 110 11.23 -3.83 4.45
C PHE A 110 11.07 -3.81 5.97
N LYS A 111 12.18 -3.74 6.68
CA LYS A 111 12.26 -3.57 8.12
C LYS A 111 12.38 -2.09 8.45
N VAL A 112 11.67 -1.68 9.50
CA VAL A 112 11.69 -0.33 10.08
C VAL A 112 12.32 -0.43 11.46
N GLU A 113 13.42 0.30 11.68
CA GLU A 113 14.12 0.35 12.96
C GLU A 113 14.20 1.81 13.40
N TYR A 114 13.65 2.13 14.58
CA TYR A 114 13.59 3.50 15.09
C TYR A 114 14.86 3.82 15.87
N GLU A 115 15.34 5.05 15.77
CA GLU A 115 16.52 5.53 16.49
C GLU A 115 16.27 5.52 18.00
N GLU A 116 17.29 5.12 18.78
CA GLU A 116 17.14 4.89 20.23
C GLU A 116 16.82 6.16 21.03
N ASP A 117 17.28 7.31 20.52
CA ASP A 117 17.14 8.63 21.14
C ASP A 117 15.83 9.34 20.76
N HIS A 118 14.93 8.69 20.01
CA HIS A 118 13.67 9.30 19.62
C HIS A 118 12.77 9.52 20.86
N PRO A 119 12.28 10.75 21.15
CA PRO A 119 11.56 11.04 22.40
C PRO A 119 10.30 10.20 22.65
N SER A 120 9.63 9.72 21.59
CA SER A 120 8.47 8.83 21.73
C SER A 120 8.85 7.38 22.07
N LEU A 121 10.12 7.00 21.94
CA LEU A 121 10.58 5.64 22.16
C LEU A 121 10.72 5.30 23.65
N GLU A 122 11.02 6.27 24.52
CA GLU A 122 11.06 6.05 25.97
C GLU A 122 9.69 5.60 26.49
N GLN A 123 8.63 6.35 26.16
CA GLN A 123 7.26 5.99 26.53
C GLN A 123 6.86 4.64 25.94
N TRP A 124 7.28 4.34 24.70
CA TRP A 124 7.05 3.03 24.08
C TRP A 124 7.73 1.90 24.87
N LYS A 125 9.01 2.07 25.25
CA LYS A 125 9.79 1.10 26.01
C LYS A 125 9.14 0.81 27.38
N GLU A 126 8.73 1.85 28.11
CA GLU A 126 8.03 1.70 29.40
C GLU A 126 6.71 0.93 29.25
N GLN A 127 5.90 1.28 28.26
CA GLN A 127 4.64 0.59 28.00
C GLN A 127 4.87 -0.87 27.59
N LYS A 128 5.91 -1.13 26.78
CA LYS A 128 6.30 -2.47 26.32
C LYS A 128 6.76 -3.33 27.48
N GLU A 129 7.57 -2.79 28.39
CA GLU A 129 8.02 -3.51 29.59
C GLU A 129 6.83 -3.84 30.50
N LYS A 130 5.95 -2.85 30.73
CA LYS A 130 4.81 -2.99 31.64
C LYS A 130 3.73 -3.94 31.14
N HIS A 131 3.41 -3.90 29.85
CA HIS A 131 2.24 -4.57 29.28
C HIS A 131 2.61 -5.70 28.30
N GLY A 132 3.85 -5.76 27.84
CA GLY A 132 4.27 -6.61 26.75
C GLY A 132 3.68 -6.19 25.40
N VAL A 133 4.07 -6.90 24.35
CA VAL A 133 3.60 -6.70 22.98
C VAL A 133 2.99 -7.96 22.37
N THR A 134 2.24 -7.79 21.30
CA THR A 134 1.86 -8.82 20.32
C THR A 134 2.11 -8.29 18.91
N LEU A 135 2.17 -9.15 17.88
CA LEU A 135 2.19 -8.67 16.49
C LEU A 135 0.76 -8.40 16.01
N GLY A 136 0.62 -7.35 15.22
CA GLY A 136 -0.61 -7.00 14.52
C GLY A 136 -0.34 -6.63 13.07
N PHE A 137 -1.24 -7.08 12.20
CA PHE A 137 -1.22 -6.83 10.77
C PHE A 137 -2.29 -5.83 10.36
N HIS A 138 -1.92 -4.86 9.53
CA HIS A 138 -2.86 -3.86 8.99
C HIS A 138 -2.69 -3.72 7.47
N GLY A 139 -3.71 -4.13 6.72
CA GLY A 139 -3.82 -3.90 5.28
C GLY A 139 -4.53 -2.57 5.00
N SER A 140 -4.02 -1.81 4.03
CA SER A 140 -4.60 -0.54 3.60
C SER A 140 -4.43 -0.33 2.09
N ALA A 141 -4.95 0.78 1.57
CA ALA A 141 -4.67 1.18 0.20
C ALA A 141 -3.22 1.67 0.05
N PHE A 142 -2.56 1.31 -1.04
CA PHE A 142 -1.13 1.59 -1.23
C PHE A 142 -0.77 3.08 -1.13
N GLU A 143 -1.65 3.97 -1.60
CA GLU A 143 -1.48 5.43 -1.50
C GLU A 143 -1.42 5.97 -0.07
N ASN A 144 -1.89 5.21 0.93
CA ASN A 144 -1.87 5.61 2.33
C ASN A 144 -0.49 5.43 2.98
N PHE A 145 0.39 4.61 2.38
CA PHE A 145 1.59 4.11 3.06
C PHE A 145 2.71 5.15 3.24
N HIS A 146 2.69 6.26 2.50
CA HIS A 146 3.58 7.41 2.79
C HIS A 146 3.29 7.97 4.19
N SER A 147 2.02 8.28 4.44
CA SER A 147 1.58 8.80 5.73
C SER A 147 1.62 7.74 6.83
N ILE A 148 1.18 6.51 6.56
CA ILE A 148 1.25 5.43 7.57
C ILE A 148 2.67 5.22 8.07
N LEU A 149 3.67 5.23 7.19
CA LEU A 149 5.06 4.97 7.58
C LEU A 149 5.65 6.10 8.44
N ARG A 150 5.23 7.35 8.21
CA ARG A 150 5.85 8.55 8.83
C ARG A 150 5.06 9.10 10.01
N ASN A 151 3.74 8.99 9.97
CA ASN A 151 2.82 9.46 11.02
C ASN A 151 2.24 8.32 11.87
N GLY A 152 2.56 7.06 11.51
CA GLY A 152 1.92 5.88 12.07
C GLY A 152 0.50 5.66 11.52
N LEU A 153 -0.22 4.70 12.11
CA LEU A 153 -1.62 4.43 11.78
C LEU A 153 -2.54 5.51 12.38
N ASP A 154 -2.52 6.72 11.81
CA ASP A 154 -3.23 7.89 12.33
C ASP A 154 -4.77 7.80 12.18
N ASN A 155 -5.47 8.77 12.79
CA ASN A 155 -6.91 8.96 12.85
C ASN A 155 -7.60 8.86 11.48
N PHE A 156 -6.95 9.31 10.40
CA PHE A 156 -7.52 9.22 9.06
C PHE A 156 -7.75 7.77 8.59
N PHE A 157 -6.98 6.83 9.15
CA PHE A 157 -7.12 5.39 8.88
C PHE A 157 -7.99 4.69 9.92
N ARG A 158 -8.51 5.41 10.91
CA ARG A 158 -9.55 4.89 11.81
C ARG A 158 -10.85 4.75 11.06
N LYS A 159 -11.62 3.75 11.47
CA LYS A 159 -12.97 3.54 10.98
C LYS A 159 -13.94 4.01 12.06
N GLU A 160 -14.41 5.26 11.96
CA GLU A 160 -15.43 5.82 12.87
C GLU A 160 -16.74 5.01 12.82
N THR A 161 -17.13 4.50 11.64
CA THR A 161 -18.35 3.71 11.43
C THR A 161 -18.10 2.20 11.39
N SER A 162 -17.20 1.71 12.25
CA SER A 162 -16.86 0.28 12.27
C SER A 162 -17.78 -0.53 13.18
N LEU A 163 -17.94 -1.82 12.85
CA LEU A 163 -18.77 -2.78 13.59
C LEU A 163 -18.39 -2.91 15.08
N PHE A 164 -17.17 -2.50 15.46
CA PHE A 164 -16.64 -2.70 16.81
C PHE A 164 -16.20 -1.39 17.51
N GLY A 165 -16.67 -0.23 17.02
CA GLY A 165 -16.38 1.10 17.57
C GLY A 165 -15.21 1.81 16.91
N GLU A 166 -14.83 2.98 17.41
CA GLU A 166 -13.73 3.75 16.84
C GLU A 166 -12.37 3.13 17.20
N GLY A 167 -11.42 3.19 16.26
CA GLY A 167 -10.03 2.83 16.50
C GLY A 167 -9.29 2.38 15.24
N ILE A 168 -8.03 2.02 15.46
CA ILE A 168 -7.14 1.41 14.47
C ILE A 168 -7.34 -0.10 14.53
N TYR A 169 -7.67 -0.68 13.38
CA TYR A 169 -7.96 -2.11 13.26
C TYR A 169 -6.73 -2.86 12.77
N LEU A 170 -6.28 -3.83 13.56
CA LEU A 170 -5.27 -4.80 13.17
C LEU A 170 -5.82 -6.22 13.33
N SER A 171 -5.08 -7.19 12.80
CA SER A 171 -5.36 -8.61 12.95
C SER A 171 -4.11 -9.35 13.43
N GLU A 172 -4.27 -10.38 14.26
CA GLU A 172 -3.22 -11.35 14.60
C GLU A 172 -2.90 -12.27 13.40
N ASP A 173 -3.84 -12.40 12.46
CA ASP A 173 -3.68 -13.18 11.24
C ASP A 173 -3.43 -12.28 10.03
N ARG A 174 -2.29 -12.48 9.36
CA ARG A 174 -1.91 -11.76 8.14
C ARG A 174 -2.92 -11.94 7.00
N ASP A 175 -3.53 -13.11 6.87
CA ASP A 175 -4.49 -13.39 5.78
C ASP A 175 -5.77 -12.55 5.93
N VAL A 176 -6.16 -12.26 7.17
CA VAL A 176 -7.28 -11.35 7.45
C VAL A 176 -6.90 -9.93 7.03
N ALA A 177 -5.69 -9.47 7.38
CA ALA A 177 -5.19 -8.16 6.95
C ALA A 177 -5.07 -8.05 5.42
N PHE A 178 -4.73 -9.16 4.74
CA PHE A 178 -4.66 -9.23 3.29
C PHE A 178 -6.00 -8.91 2.61
N SER A 179 -7.14 -9.24 3.23
CA SER A 179 -8.46 -8.86 2.69
C SER A 179 -8.72 -7.35 2.66
N PHE A 180 -7.97 -6.57 3.45
CA PHE A 180 -8.04 -5.11 3.48
C PHE A 180 -6.96 -4.43 2.63
N LEU A 181 -5.99 -5.19 2.12
CA LEU A 181 -5.01 -4.68 1.15
C LEU A 181 -5.74 -4.25 -0.11
N LYS A 182 -5.43 -3.03 -0.58
CA LYS A 182 -5.84 -2.57 -1.91
C LYS A 182 -4.62 -2.24 -2.72
N PHE A 183 -4.45 -2.94 -3.84
CA PHE A 183 -3.42 -2.64 -4.82
C PHE A 183 -3.67 -1.25 -5.40
N GLY A 184 -2.62 -0.44 -5.46
CA GLY A 184 -2.62 0.87 -6.09
C GLY A 184 -1.60 0.93 -7.22
N ARG A 185 -1.82 1.87 -8.15
CA ARG A 185 -0.85 2.13 -9.22
C ARG A 185 0.38 2.81 -8.64
N ASN A 186 1.55 2.22 -8.83
CA ASN A 186 2.80 2.88 -8.49
C ASN A 186 3.03 4.08 -9.41
N SER A 187 3.04 5.28 -8.82
CA SER A 187 3.11 6.53 -9.58
C SER A 187 4.53 7.04 -9.80
N TYR A 188 5.53 6.38 -9.20
CA TYR A 188 6.93 6.69 -9.45
C TYR A 188 7.42 5.92 -10.69
N LYS A 189 8.23 6.54 -11.54
CA LYS A 189 8.65 5.94 -12.82
C LYS A 189 9.83 4.98 -12.66
N ASN A 190 9.89 3.97 -13.54
CA ASN A 190 10.95 2.96 -13.64
C ASN A 190 11.38 2.38 -12.29
N THR A 191 10.40 2.06 -11.44
CA THR A 191 10.67 1.47 -10.14
C THR A 191 11.04 -0.01 -10.29
N LYS A 192 11.68 -0.56 -9.26
CA LYS A 192 11.95 -2.02 -9.17
C LYS A 192 10.71 -2.85 -8.78
N PHE A 193 9.57 -2.21 -8.55
CA PHE A 193 8.29 -2.84 -8.26
C PHE A 193 7.41 -2.81 -9.51
N GLY A 194 6.50 -3.78 -9.63
CA GLY A 194 5.46 -3.78 -10.66
C GLY A 194 4.53 -2.57 -10.63
N ASP A 195 3.70 -2.45 -11.67
CA ASP A 195 2.77 -1.32 -11.87
C ASP A 195 1.68 -1.25 -10.78
N GLN A 196 1.30 -2.40 -10.21
CA GLN A 196 0.28 -2.54 -9.18
C GLN A 196 0.91 -3.11 -7.93
N VAL A 197 0.95 -2.32 -6.87
CA VAL A 197 1.60 -2.67 -5.60
C VAL A 197 0.59 -2.55 -4.48
N GLY A 198 0.62 -3.51 -3.56
CA GLY A 198 -0.15 -3.51 -2.33
C GLY A 198 0.79 -3.67 -1.14
N CYS A 199 0.35 -3.23 0.03
CA CYS A 199 1.18 -3.31 1.22
C CYS A 199 0.36 -3.67 2.47
N ILE A 200 1.01 -4.39 3.39
CA ILE A 200 0.53 -4.71 4.73
C ILE A 200 1.60 -4.26 5.71
N VAL A 201 1.19 -3.52 6.75
CA VAL A 201 2.01 -3.28 7.94
C VAL A 201 2.02 -4.55 8.78
N CYS A 202 3.19 -4.96 9.24
CA CYS A 202 3.36 -5.82 10.40
C CYS A 202 4.02 -4.98 11.51
N GLY A 203 3.32 -4.81 12.62
CA GLY A 203 3.76 -3.96 13.73
C GLY A 203 3.65 -4.65 15.07
N GLU A 204 4.45 -4.20 16.03
CA GLU A 204 4.25 -4.52 17.44
C GLU A 204 3.08 -3.69 17.98
N VAL A 205 2.22 -4.31 18.77
CA VAL A 205 1.09 -3.67 19.46
C VAL A 205 1.25 -3.88 20.96
N ILE A 206 1.23 -2.80 21.73
CA ILE A 206 1.29 -2.84 23.19
C ILE A 206 -0.01 -3.44 23.75
N LYS A 207 0.09 -4.43 24.64
CA LYS A 207 -1.09 -5.10 25.23
C LYS A 207 -1.64 -4.34 26.44
N ASN A 208 -1.83 -3.03 26.30
CA ASN A 208 -2.40 -2.19 27.36
C ASN A 208 -3.94 -2.30 27.33
N PRO A 209 -4.58 -2.97 28.31
CA PRO A 209 -6.01 -3.27 28.26
C PRO A 209 -6.91 -2.02 28.32
N LYS A 210 -6.36 -0.87 28.72
CA LYS A 210 -7.10 0.40 28.72
C LYS A 210 -7.28 0.97 27.32
N HIS A 211 -6.32 0.71 26.43
CA HIS A 211 -6.23 1.36 25.11
C HIS A 211 -6.24 0.37 23.94
N VAL A 212 -6.08 -0.93 24.23
CA VAL A 212 -6.05 -2.00 23.23
C VAL A 212 -7.03 -3.08 23.62
N ARG A 213 -7.95 -3.36 22.71
CA ARG A 213 -8.91 -4.46 22.81
C ARG A 213 -8.44 -5.61 21.92
N LEU A 214 -8.15 -6.73 22.54
CA LEU A 214 -7.83 -7.99 21.87
C LEU A 214 -9.08 -8.87 21.82
N SER A 215 -9.17 -9.78 20.87
CA SER A 215 -10.27 -10.75 20.83
C SER A 215 -10.17 -11.71 22.02
N ASP A 216 -11.23 -11.82 22.83
CA ASP A 216 -11.26 -12.76 23.96
C ASP A 216 -11.29 -14.21 23.46
N GLU A 217 -10.22 -14.97 23.71
CA GLU A 217 -10.21 -16.42 23.43
C GLU A 217 -11.02 -17.25 24.45
N LYS A 218 -11.40 -16.68 25.61
CA LYS A 218 -11.92 -17.45 26.76
C LYS A 218 -13.08 -16.77 27.49
N LYS A 219 -14.25 -16.63 26.84
CA LYS A 219 -15.54 -16.46 27.54
C LYS A 219 -16.67 -17.11 26.73
N GLU A 220 -16.71 -18.44 26.74
CA GLU A 220 -17.92 -19.20 26.34
C GLU A 220 -18.71 -19.73 27.54
N ASN A 221 -18.14 -19.75 28.76
CA ASN A 221 -18.82 -20.30 29.95
C ASN A 221 -18.90 -19.32 31.13
N SER A 222 -19.49 -18.14 30.93
CA SER A 222 -20.02 -17.36 32.07
C SER A 222 -21.45 -16.96 31.75
N GLY A 223 -22.40 -17.78 32.22
CA GLY A 223 -23.81 -17.41 32.25
C GLY A 223 -24.00 -16.12 33.04
N GLY A 224 -24.79 -15.21 32.48
CA GLY A 224 -25.26 -14.00 33.16
C GLY A 224 -24.82 -12.71 32.48
N ILE A 225 -25.85 -11.93 32.11
CA ILE A 225 -25.86 -10.55 31.62
C ILE A 225 -25.69 -10.42 30.09
N HIS A 226 -26.79 -10.04 29.43
CA HIS A 226 -26.82 -9.55 28.05
C HIS A 226 -25.93 -8.31 27.91
N ILE A 227 -24.63 -8.52 27.69
CA ILE A 227 -23.75 -7.50 27.15
C ILE A 227 -24.04 -7.46 25.65
N SER A 228 -24.44 -6.30 25.14
CA SER A 228 -24.82 -6.08 23.74
C SER A 228 -23.81 -6.72 22.78
N GLU A 229 -24.28 -7.52 21.81
CA GLU A 229 -23.47 -8.26 20.84
C GLU A 229 -22.46 -7.39 20.05
N LYS A 230 -22.66 -6.06 20.03
CA LYS A 230 -21.78 -5.06 19.39
C LYS A 230 -20.40 -4.89 20.04
N SER A 231 -20.15 -5.43 21.23
CA SER A 231 -18.86 -5.23 21.94
C SER A 231 -17.87 -6.38 21.81
N LYS A 232 -18.27 -7.54 21.28
CA LYS A 232 -17.38 -8.72 21.18
C LYS A 232 -16.60 -8.66 19.88
N LEU A 233 -15.27 -8.58 19.99
CA LEU A 233 -14.37 -8.60 18.83
C LEU A 233 -14.31 -10.03 18.23
N PRO A 234 -14.36 -10.19 16.90
CA PRO A 234 -14.13 -11.48 16.26
C PRO A 234 -12.73 -11.99 16.57
N LYS A 235 -12.56 -13.31 16.56
CA LYS A 235 -11.27 -13.95 16.88
C LYS A 235 -10.16 -13.41 15.97
N GLY A 236 -9.03 -13.06 16.58
CA GLY A 236 -7.84 -12.54 15.92
C GLY A 236 -7.89 -11.05 15.60
N TYR A 237 -8.97 -10.32 15.90
CA TYR A 237 -8.99 -8.87 15.70
C TYR A 237 -8.39 -8.12 16.90
N ILE A 238 -7.65 -7.07 16.58
CA ILE A 238 -7.06 -6.13 17.53
C ILE A 238 -7.60 -4.74 17.21
N VAL A 239 -8.12 -4.04 18.21
CA VAL A 239 -8.54 -2.63 18.07
C VAL A 239 -7.73 -1.77 19.02
N VAL A 240 -7.00 -0.82 18.45
CA VAL A 240 -6.12 0.09 19.17
C VAL A 240 -6.70 1.49 19.13
N GLU A 241 -6.81 2.14 20.29
CA GLU A 241 -7.37 3.48 20.41
C GLU A 241 -6.47 4.55 19.77
N ASN A 242 -5.15 4.41 19.89
CA ASN A 242 -4.19 5.46 19.50
C ASN A 242 -2.91 4.87 18.87
N ASN A 243 -2.39 5.55 17.84
CA ASN A 243 -1.20 5.11 17.10
C ASN A 243 0.03 4.89 18.01
N LYS A 244 0.15 5.58 19.16
CA LYS A 244 1.25 5.41 20.12
C LYS A 244 1.37 4.00 20.72
N TYR A 245 0.34 3.16 20.58
CA TYR A 245 0.34 1.76 21.01
C TYR A 245 0.65 0.78 19.87
N VAL A 246 0.96 1.29 18.66
CA VAL A 246 1.44 0.50 17.54
C VAL A 246 2.79 1.04 17.05
N GLN A 247 3.77 0.16 16.89
CA GLN A 247 5.04 0.49 16.25
C GLN A 247 5.20 -0.38 15.00
N ILE A 248 5.28 0.26 13.83
CA ILE A 248 5.48 -0.43 12.55
C ILE A 248 6.87 -1.05 12.55
N ARG A 249 6.99 -2.36 12.34
CA ARG A 249 8.28 -3.07 12.29
C ARG A 249 8.63 -3.54 10.90
N TYR A 250 7.63 -3.90 10.10
CA TYR A 250 7.82 -4.36 8.74
C TYR A 250 6.74 -3.82 7.79
N LEU A 251 7.14 -3.58 6.55
CA LEU A 251 6.25 -3.42 5.40
C LEU A 251 6.36 -4.67 4.53
N LEU A 252 5.26 -5.41 4.43
CA LEU A 252 5.11 -6.57 3.54
C LEU A 252 4.49 -6.08 2.24
N VAL A 253 5.23 -6.24 1.14
CA VAL A 253 4.90 -5.63 -0.14
C VAL A 253 4.56 -6.71 -1.14
N TYR A 254 3.40 -6.56 -1.76
CA TYR A 254 2.86 -7.50 -2.73
C TYR A 254 2.77 -6.81 -4.08
N GLU A 255 3.16 -7.52 -5.12
CA GLU A 255 3.00 -7.08 -6.49
C GLU A 255 1.86 -7.87 -7.13
N ASN A 256 0.90 -7.15 -7.68
CA ASN A 256 -0.08 -7.77 -8.56
C ASN A 256 0.53 -7.79 -9.95
N PHE A 257 1.12 -8.94 -10.30
CA PHE A 257 1.42 -9.25 -11.69
C PHE A 257 0.09 -9.46 -12.39
N VAL A 258 -0.59 -8.37 -12.73
CA VAL A 258 -1.64 -8.43 -13.74
C VAL A 258 -0.91 -8.92 -14.98
N SER A 259 -1.06 -10.22 -15.25
CA SER A 259 -0.75 -10.80 -16.54
C SER A 259 -1.24 -9.77 -17.55
N LYS A 260 -0.33 -9.20 -18.34
CA LYS A 260 -0.69 -8.53 -19.58
C LYS A 260 -1.23 -9.63 -20.49
N THR A 261 -2.37 -10.22 -20.12
CA THR A 261 -3.25 -10.88 -21.04
C THR A 261 -3.53 -9.75 -22.00
N LYS A 262 -2.90 -9.79 -23.17
CA LYS A 262 -3.26 -8.94 -24.29
C LYS A 262 -4.78 -9.04 -24.33
N LYS A 263 -5.50 -8.02 -23.84
CA LYS A 263 -6.88 -7.83 -24.22
C LYS A 263 -6.75 -7.64 -25.72
N ARG A 264 -6.90 -8.72 -26.50
CA ARG A 264 -7.16 -8.59 -27.93
C ARG A 264 -8.35 -7.66 -27.95
N ASN A 265 -8.14 -6.44 -28.42
CA ASN A 265 -9.17 -5.43 -28.46
C ASN A 265 -10.31 -6.06 -29.26
N ILE A 266 -11.34 -6.53 -28.57
CA ILE A 266 -12.47 -7.23 -29.20
C ILE A 266 -13.07 -6.29 -30.25
N CYS A 267 -13.07 -4.98 -29.99
CA CYS A 267 -13.40 -3.95 -30.96
C CYS A 267 -12.51 -3.96 -32.22
N GLU A 268 -11.19 -4.12 -32.11
CA GLU A 268 -10.31 -4.22 -33.29
C GLU A 268 -10.56 -5.51 -34.08
N MET A 269 -10.76 -6.65 -33.37
CA MET A 269 -11.10 -7.92 -34.02
C MET A 269 -12.46 -7.85 -34.73
N VAL A 270 -13.48 -7.26 -34.09
CA VAL A 270 -14.81 -7.05 -34.67
C VAL A 270 -14.74 -6.08 -35.85
N ALA A 271 -13.96 -5.00 -35.76
CA ALA A 271 -13.75 -4.07 -36.86
C ALA A 271 -13.06 -4.74 -38.06
N LEU A 272 -12.08 -5.61 -37.82
CA LEU A 272 -11.40 -6.39 -38.85
C LEU A 272 -12.35 -7.37 -39.54
N VAL A 273 -13.17 -8.10 -38.76
CA VAL A 273 -14.19 -9.01 -39.31
C VAL A 273 -15.21 -8.24 -40.14
N TYR A 274 -15.68 -7.09 -39.65
CA TYR A 274 -16.64 -6.26 -40.36
C TYR A 274 -16.06 -5.71 -41.68
N ALA A 275 -14.80 -5.26 -41.66
CA ALA A 275 -14.10 -4.81 -42.87
C ALA A 275 -13.94 -5.93 -43.91
N VAL A 276 -13.62 -7.15 -43.48
CA VAL A 276 -13.53 -8.31 -44.39
C VAL A 276 -14.89 -8.67 -44.98
N LEU A 277 -15.97 -8.65 -44.18
CA LEU A 277 -17.33 -8.89 -44.69
C LEU A 277 -17.74 -7.84 -45.73
N LEU A 278 -17.42 -6.56 -45.52
CA LEU A 278 -17.67 -5.51 -46.50
C LEU A 278 -16.89 -5.73 -47.80
N ILE A 279 -15.62 -6.13 -47.72
CA ILE A 279 -14.81 -6.44 -48.90
C ILE A 279 -15.41 -7.63 -49.66
N ILE A 280 -15.84 -8.68 -48.96
CA ILE A 280 -16.51 -9.83 -49.58
C ILE A 280 -17.79 -9.39 -50.29
N LEU A 281 -18.63 -8.57 -49.64
CA LEU A 281 -19.86 -8.06 -50.26
C LEU A 281 -19.58 -7.21 -51.51
N ILE A 282 -18.55 -6.35 -51.46
CA ILE A 282 -18.14 -5.55 -52.62
C ILE A 282 -17.67 -6.47 -53.75
N VAL A 283 -16.82 -7.45 -53.46
CA VAL A 283 -16.34 -8.43 -54.47
C VAL A 283 -17.50 -9.25 -55.04
N LEU A 284 -18.43 -9.72 -54.21
CA LEU A 284 -19.61 -10.46 -54.68
C LEU A 284 -20.53 -9.58 -55.55
N SER A 285 -20.72 -8.31 -55.18
CA SER A 285 -21.52 -7.37 -55.98
C SER A 285 -20.88 -7.01 -57.33
N ASN A 286 -19.54 -7.06 -57.40
CA ASN A 286 -18.77 -6.61 -58.55
C ASN A 286 -18.24 -7.78 -59.41
N THR A 287 -18.34 -9.00 -58.92
CA THR A 287 -18.01 -10.19 -59.70
C THR A 287 -19.16 -10.52 -60.64
N SER A 288 -18.81 -10.74 -61.90
CA SER A 288 -19.68 -11.25 -62.96
C SER A 288 -20.40 -12.55 -62.58
N PHE A 289 -20.02 -13.21 -61.49
CA PHE A 289 -20.56 -14.46 -60.97
C PHE A 289 -22.03 -14.33 -60.50
N LEU A 290 -22.39 -13.27 -59.77
CA LEU A 290 -23.78 -13.02 -59.35
C LEU A 290 -24.67 -12.64 -60.54
N LYS A 291 -24.12 -11.85 -61.48
CA LYS A 291 -24.78 -11.52 -62.75
C LYS A 291 -24.94 -12.73 -63.68
N TYR A 292 -24.04 -13.72 -63.58
CA TYR A 292 -24.09 -14.97 -64.34
C TYR A 292 -25.10 -15.96 -63.74
N TYR A 293 -25.17 -16.07 -62.41
CA TYR A 293 -26.11 -16.97 -61.72
C TYR A 293 -27.57 -16.47 -61.81
N LEU A 294 -27.79 -15.16 -61.72
CA LEU A 294 -29.12 -14.57 -61.91
C LEU A 294 -29.62 -14.68 -63.35
N ARG A 295 -28.73 -14.74 -64.35
CA ARG A 295 -29.10 -14.99 -65.76
C ARG A 295 -29.50 -16.44 -66.07
N TYR A 296 -29.24 -17.38 -65.18
CA TYR A 296 -29.59 -18.80 -65.35
C TYR A 296 -30.90 -19.17 -64.65
N LEU A 297 -31.48 -18.23 -63.90
CA LEU A 297 -32.76 -18.36 -63.20
C LEU A 297 -33.91 -17.59 -63.87
N ASP A 298 -33.63 -16.90 -64.99
CA ASP A 298 -34.62 -16.34 -65.92
C ASP A 298 -34.77 -17.24 -67.15
#